data_AF-A0A167IQG2-F1
#
_entry.id   AF-A0A167IQG2-F1
#
_cell.length_a   1.000
_cell.length_b   1.000
_cell.length_c   1.000
_cell.angle_alpha   90.00
_cell.angle_beta   90.00
_cell.angle_gamma   90.00
#
_symmetry.space_group_name_H-M   'P 1'
#
loop_
_entity.id
_entity.type
_entity.pdbx_description
1 polymer ?
#
loop_
_entity_poly.entity_id
_entity_poly.type
_entity_poly.pdbx_seq_one_letter_code
_entity_poly.pdbx_strand_id
1 'polypeptide(L)'
;MIRFLLNKQIQDMKSRYDYDVQYMEDILQSNLAAFIKYWGFTNMSSHNMQVPIAPLFAARIRTLVNEDCGPCIQLAVNLALEAGLDAALIEQIIKNQQDKVPKEVALTMRFTELVLAHDPDADDLKTQIVSLWGQPGLITLSFSISTYRVFPTLKYALGYGKTCHKIEINKAVHKPS
;
A
#
# COMPACT_ATOMS: atom_id res chain seq x y z
N MET A 1 -16.29 25.42 -1.58
CA MET A 1 -14.83 25.52 -1.80
C MET A 1 -14.09 24.24 -1.39
N ILE A 2 -14.21 23.77 -0.14
CA ILE A 2 -13.49 22.56 0.32
C ILE A 2 -13.75 21.31 -0.55
N ARG A 3 -15.01 21.03 -0.89
CA ARG A 3 -15.38 19.90 -1.78
C ARG A 3 -14.73 19.99 -3.16
N PHE A 4 -14.63 21.20 -3.73
CA PHE A 4 -14.01 21.41 -5.04
C PHE A 4 -12.51 21.12 -4.99
N LEU A 5 -11.82 21.60 -3.94
CA LEU A 5 -10.39 21.34 -3.74
C LEU A 5 -10.10 19.84 -3.55
N LEU A 6 -10.90 19.17 -2.71
CA LEU A 6 -10.79 17.73 -2.48
C LEU A 6 -11.06 16.93 -3.76
N ASN A 7 -12.09 17.31 -4.53
CA ASN A 7 -12.38 16.65 -5.79
C ASN A 7 -11.25 16.84 -6.82
N LYS A 8 -10.62 18.02 -6.84
CA LYS A 8 -9.45 18.26 -7.68
C LYS A 8 -8.29 17.33 -7.32
N GLN A 9 -7.99 17.15 -6.03
CA GLN A 9 -6.97 16.18 -5.58
C GLN A 9 -7.30 14.75 -6.00
N ILE A 10 -8.58 14.36 -5.95
CA ILE A 10 -9.04 13.05 -6.42
C ILE A 10 -8.79 12.90 -7.94
N GLN A 11 -9.09 13.93 -8.74
CA GLN A 11 -8.82 13.90 -10.19
C GLN A 11 -7.33 13.87 -10.52
N ASP A 12 -6.50 14.57 -9.74
CA ASP A 12 -5.05 14.55 -9.91
C ASP A 12 -4.51 13.12 -9.68
N MET A 13 -5.02 12.42 -8.67
CA MET A 13 -4.67 11.02 -8.41
C MET A 13 -5.09 10.09 -9.57
N LYS A 14 -6.32 10.25 -10.07
CA LYS A 14 -6.82 9.51 -11.24
C LYS A 14 -5.88 9.68 -12.43
N SER A 15 -5.54 10.92 -12.74
CA SER A 15 -4.73 11.26 -13.92
C SER A 15 -3.28 10.80 -13.79
N ARG A 16 -2.70 10.90 -12.59
CA ARG A 16 -1.30 10.54 -12.32
C ARG A 16 -1.06 9.03 -12.37
N TYR A 17 -2.01 8.24 -11.88
CA TYR A 17 -1.83 6.80 -11.70
C TYR A 17 -2.75 5.93 -12.58
N ASP A 18 -3.55 6.54 -13.46
CA ASP A 18 -4.60 5.85 -14.25
C ASP A 18 -5.46 4.93 -13.37
N TYR A 19 -5.92 5.48 -12.24
CA TYR A 19 -6.54 4.73 -11.16
C TYR A 19 -8.01 5.09 -10.99
N ASP A 20 -8.83 4.07 -10.73
CA ASP A 20 -10.26 4.21 -10.47
C ASP A 20 -10.52 4.86 -9.10
N VAL A 21 -10.93 6.13 -9.14
CA VAL A 21 -11.19 6.97 -7.96
C VAL A 21 -12.68 7.13 -7.64
N GLN A 22 -13.58 6.47 -8.38
CA GLN A 22 -15.03 6.69 -8.25
C GLN A 22 -15.52 6.50 -6.80
N TYR A 23 -14.99 5.51 -6.09
CA TYR A 23 -15.31 5.31 -4.67
C TYR A 23 -14.96 6.51 -3.78
N MET A 24 -13.88 7.24 -4.09
CA MET A 24 -13.51 8.44 -3.35
C MET A 24 -14.48 9.58 -3.64
N GLU A 25 -14.87 9.72 -4.91
CA GLU A 25 -15.86 10.71 -5.36
C GLU A 25 -17.21 10.47 -4.69
N ASP A 26 -17.67 9.22 -4.63
CA ASP A 26 -18.91 8.82 -3.97
C ASP A 26 -18.90 9.12 -2.47
N ILE A 27 -17.81 8.81 -1.77
CA ILE A 27 -17.67 9.15 -0.34
C ILE A 27 -17.73 10.68 -0.18
N LEU A 28 -17.03 11.44 -1.03
CA LEU A 28 -17.04 12.90 -0.97
C LEU A 28 -18.44 13.46 -1.23
N GLN A 29 -19.09 13.04 -2.30
CA GLN A 29 -20.41 13.54 -2.72
C GLN A 29 -21.49 13.19 -1.70
N SER A 30 -21.48 11.97 -1.17
CA SER A 30 -22.45 11.52 -0.16
C SER A 30 -22.30 12.27 1.17
N ASN A 31 -21.08 12.36 1.74
CA ASN A 31 -20.88 12.97 3.05
C ASN A 31 -19.45 13.48 3.26
N LEU A 32 -19.30 14.81 3.40
CA LEU A 32 -17.99 15.44 3.62
C LEU A 32 -17.30 14.97 4.91
N ALA A 33 -18.05 14.73 6.00
CA ALA A 33 -17.47 14.25 7.25
C ALA A 33 -16.97 12.79 7.13
N ALA A 34 -17.64 11.95 6.33
CA ALA A 34 -17.14 10.63 5.99
C ALA A 34 -15.84 10.71 5.17
N PHE A 35 -15.79 11.63 4.20
CA PHE A 35 -14.58 11.87 3.43
C PHE A 35 -13.41 12.38 4.27
N ILE A 36 -13.65 13.27 5.24
CA ILE A 36 -12.60 13.74 6.15
C ILE A 36 -12.03 12.57 6.98
N LYS A 37 -12.87 11.61 7.40
CA LYS A 37 -12.40 10.39 8.09
C LYS A 37 -11.57 9.50 7.16
N TYR A 38 -12.03 9.30 5.93
CA TYR A 38 -11.28 8.59 4.90
C TYR A 38 -9.90 9.25 4.66
N TRP A 39 -9.86 10.58 4.55
CA TRP A 39 -8.62 11.33 4.37
C TRP A 39 -7.69 11.21 5.59
N GLY A 40 -8.23 11.30 6.80
CA GLY A 40 -7.45 11.05 8.03
C GLY A 40 -6.84 9.65 8.05
N PHE A 41 -7.57 8.65 7.58
CA PHE A 41 -7.06 7.29 7.41
C PHE A 41 -5.92 7.22 6.36
N THR A 42 -6.03 7.94 5.24
CA THR A 42 -4.94 8.00 4.25
C THR A 42 -3.65 8.58 4.83
N ASN A 43 -3.74 9.52 5.78
CA ASN A 43 -2.57 10.05 6.48
C ASN A 43 -1.84 8.94 7.25
N MET A 44 -2.58 8.13 8.02
CA MET A 44 -2.02 6.97 8.73
C MET A 44 -1.36 5.97 7.76
N SER A 45 -1.99 5.70 6.61
CA SER A 45 -1.43 4.79 5.60
C SER A 45 -0.13 5.28 4.94
N SER A 46 0.09 6.60 4.96
CA SER A 46 1.27 7.24 4.36
C SER A 46 2.49 7.24 5.26
N HIS A 47 2.34 6.88 6.54
CA HIS A 47 3.44 6.85 7.52
C HIS A 47 4.59 5.94 7.06
N ASN A 48 5.83 6.43 7.19
CA ASN A 48 7.03 5.80 6.61
C ASN A 48 8.31 6.06 7.43
N MET A 49 8.19 6.25 8.75
CA MET A 49 9.32 6.65 9.58
C MET A 49 10.22 5.46 9.97
N GLN A 50 11.54 5.68 10.03
CA GLN A 50 12.56 4.70 10.46
C GLN A 50 12.71 3.40 9.63
N VAL A 51 11.86 3.17 8.64
CA VAL A 51 11.94 1.99 7.77
C VAL A 51 12.42 2.40 6.38
N PRO A 52 13.46 1.74 5.81
CA PRO A 52 13.89 2.01 4.45
C PRO A 52 12.75 1.75 3.44
N ILE A 53 12.83 2.44 2.30
CA ILE A 53 11.73 2.47 1.33
C ILE A 53 11.39 1.08 0.75
N ALA A 54 12.41 0.23 0.54
CA ALA A 54 12.22 -1.10 -0.02
C ALA A 54 11.46 -2.07 0.93
N PRO A 55 11.88 -2.27 2.19
CA PRO A 55 11.09 -2.98 3.20
C PRO A 55 9.67 -2.44 3.37
N LEU A 56 9.50 -1.11 3.40
CA LEU A 56 8.18 -0.49 3.52
C LEU A 56 7.23 -0.89 2.39
N PHE A 57 7.68 -0.77 1.14
CA PHE A 57 6.87 -1.18 -0.01
C PHE A 57 6.68 -2.70 -0.07
N ALA A 58 7.62 -3.49 0.45
CA ALA A 58 7.44 -4.94 0.56
C ALA A 58 6.23 -5.28 1.44
N ALA A 59 6.10 -4.69 2.63
CA ALA A 59 4.94 -4.91 3.50
C ALA A 59 3.63 -4.50 2.81
N ARG A 60 3.61 -3.32 2.17
CA ARG A 60 2.44 -2.78 1.46
C ARG A 60 2.00 -3.68 0.32
N ILE A 61 2.93 -4.09 -0.56
CA ILE A 61 2.64 -4.93 -1.72
C ILE A 61 2.22 -6.34 -1.28
N ARG A 62 2.94 -6.97 -0.34
CA ARG A 62 2.57 -8.32 0.14
C ARG A 62 1.19 -8.34 0.79
N THR A 63 0.84 -7.28 1.53
CA THR A 63 -0.52 -7.12 2.07
C THR A 63 -1.56 -7.06 0.97
N LEU A 64 -1.35 -6.24 -0.07
CA LEU A 64 -2.32 -6.12 -1.16
C LEU A 64 -2.42 -7.37 -2.03
N VAL A 65 -1.32 -8.11 -2.19
CA VAL A 65 -1.33 -9.42 -2.85
C VAL A 65 -2.16 -10.42 -2.04
N ASN A 66 -2.04 -10.41 -0.71
CA ASN A 66 -2.86 -11.27 0.16
C ASN A 66 -4.36 -10.92 0.11
N GLU A 67 -4.69 -9.64 0.00
CA GLU A 67 -6.06 -9.12 -0.05
C GLU A 67 -6.71 -9.20 -1.45
N ASP A 68 -5.98 -9.70 -2.46
CA ASP A 68 -6.44 -9.90 -3.84
C ASP A 68 -7.18 -8.67 -4.44
N CYS A 69 -6.57 -7.49 -4.29
CA CYS A 69 -7.05 -6.25 -4.92
C CYS A 69 -6.11 -5.83 -6.05
N GLY A 70 -6.36 -6.32 -7.27
CA GLY A 70 -5.55 -6.02 -8.46
C GLY A 70 -5.25 -4.52 -8.67
N PRO A 71 -6.26 -3.62 -8.70
CA PRO A 71 -6.02 -2.18 -8.84
C PRO A 71 -5.23 -1.57 -7.67
N CYS A 72 -5.37 -2.12 -6.45
CA CYS A 72 -4.60 -1.64 -5.31
C CYS A 72 -3.12 -2.03 -5.46
N ILE A 73 -2.85 -3.28 -5.89
CA ILE A 73 -1.49 -3.76 -6.18
C ILE A 73 -0.86 -2.88 -7.26
N GLN A 74 -1.56 -2.59 -8.35
CA GLN A 74 -1.06 -1.70 -9.41
C GLN A 74 -0.71 -0.30 -8.88
N LEU A 75 -1.57 0.28 -8.04
CA LEU A 75 -1.28 1.58 -7.42
C LEU A 75 -0.02 1.51 -6.54
N ALA A 76 0.14 0.46 -5.74
CA ALA A 76 1.33 0.28 -4.91
C ALA A 76 2.61 0.09 -5.74
N VAL A 77 2.52 -0.59 -6.90
CA VAL A 77 3.62 -0.71 -7.88
C VAL A 77 4.00 0.66 -8.43
N ASN A 78 3.02 1.46 -8.87
CA ASN A 78 3.28 2.81 -9.39
C ASN A 78 3.94 3.70 -8.34
N LEU A 79 3.48 3.63 -7.08
CA LEU A 79 4.06 4.36 -5.96
C LEU A 79 5.49 3.88 -5.63
N ALA A 80 5.75 2.58 -5.73
CA ALA A 80 7.08 2.01 -5.50
C ALA A 80 8.08 2.47 -6.57
N LEU A 81 7.68 2.43 -7.85
CA LEU A 81 8.48 2.93 -8.96
C LEU A 81 8.76 4.43 -8.81
N GLU A 82 7.75 5.21 -8.43
CA GLU A 82 7.91 6.64 -8.17
C GLU A 82 8.89 6.92 -7.03
N ALA A 83 8.88 6.07 -5.99
CA ALA A 83 9.82 6.15 -4.88
C ALA A 83 11.24 5.65 -5.23
N GLY A 84 11.49 5.26 -6.49
CA GLY A 84 12.79 4.88 -7.00
C GLY A 84 13.17 3.41 -6.79
N LEU A 85 12.21 2.53 -6.46
CA LEU A 85 12.48 1.10 -6.43
C LEU A 85 12.69 0.56 -7.84
N ASP A 86 13.63 -0.38 -7.97
CA ASP A 86 13.87 -1.11 -9.20
C ASP A 86 12.68 -2.03 -9.55
N ALA A 87 12.34 -2.10 -10.84
CA ALA A 87 11.25 -2.90 -11.35
C ALA A 87 11.44 -4.41 -11.05
N ALA A 88 12.66 -4.93 -11.12
CA ALA A 88 12.93 -6.33 -10.82
C ALA A 88 12.73 -6.64 -9.34
N LEU A 89 13.11 -5.72 -8.44
CA LEU A 89 12.84 -5.85 -7.01
C LEU A 89 11.32 -5.90 -6.74
N ILE A 90 10.54 -5.02 -7.36
CA ILE A 90 9.08 -5.00 -7.22
C ILE A 90 8.47 -6.32 -7.73
N GLU A 91 8.95 -6.83 -8.86
CA GLU A 91 8.51 -8.10 -9.41
C GLU A 91 8.80 -9.28 -8.47
N GLN A 92 9.99 -9.31 -7.87
CA GLN A 92 10.38 -10.32 -6.88
C GLN A 92 9.48 -10.28 -5.63
N ILE A 93 9.13 -9.08 -5.15
CA ILE A 93 8.20 -8.90 -4.02
C ILE A 93 6.79 -9.43 -4.39
N ILE A 94 6.27 -9.10 -5.57
CA ILE A 94 4.95 -9.59 -6.02
C ILE A 94 4.94 -11.12 -6.11
N LYS A 95 5.99 -11.71 -6.69
CA LYS A 95 6.12 -13.17 -6.87
C LYS A 95 6.53 -13.93 -5.60
N ASN A 96 6.65 -13.24 -4.46
CA ASN A 96 7.11 -13.79 -3.19
C ASN A 96 8.48 -14.50 -3.25
N GLN A 97 9.43 -13.95 -4.02
CA GLN A 97 10.77 -14.53 -4.19
C GLN A 97 11.72 -14.02 -3.08
N GLN A 98 11.49 -14.47 -1.85
CA GLN A 98 12.23 -14.01 -0.66
C GLN A 98 13.75 -14.29 -0.74
N ASP A 99 14.16 -15.29 -1.51
CA ASP A 99 15.55 -15.66 -1.75
C ASP A 99 16.29 -14.72 -2.73
N LYS A 100 15.55 -13.88 -3.46
CA LYS A 100 16.10 -13.00 -4.51
C LYS A 100 16.12 -11.51 -4.14
N VAL A 101 15.63 -11.18 -2.95
CA VAL A 101 15.57 -9.79 -2.45
C VAL A 101 16.58 -9.59 -1.32
N PRO A 102 16.95 -8.33 -1.00
CA PRO A 102 17.78 -8.04 0.16
C PRO A 102 17.17 -8.59 1.47
N LYS A 103 18.03 -8.94 2.45
CA LYS A 103 17.61 -9.61 3.69
C LYS A 103 16.51 -8.87 4.45
N GLU A 104 16.58 -7.55 4.52
CA GLU A 104 15.58 -6.72 5.21
C GLU A 104 14.21 -6.74 4.49
N VAL A 105 14.23 -6.81 3.16
CA VAL A 105 13.02 -6.94 2.33
C VAL A 105 12.41 -8.33 2.57
N ALA A 106 13.21 -9.39 2.52
CA ALA A 106 12.76 -10.75 2.79
C ALA A 106 12.17 -10.89 4.21
N LEU A 107 12.85 -10.34 5.23
CA LEU A 107 12.35 -10.29 6.61
C LEU A 107 10.97 -9.64 6.68
N THR A 108 10.80 -8.50 6.02
CA THR A 108 9.54 -7.75 6.03
C THR A 108 8.43 -8.47 5.26
N MET A 109 8.75 -9.14 4.14
CA MET A 109 7.82 -9.99 3.42
C MET A 109 7.32 -11.13 4.30
N ARG A 110 8.24 -11.86 4.95
CA ARG A 110 7.90 -12.98 5.85
C ARG A 110 7.10 -12.50 7.05
N PHE A 111 7.52 -11.41 7.70
CA PHE A 111 6.78 -10.83 8.82
C PHE A 111 5.35 -10.45 8.42
N THR A 112 5.20 -9.82 7.26
CA THR A 112 3.87 -9.44 6.74
C THR A 112 2.98 -10.67 6.54
N GLU A 113 3.50 -11.74 5.94
CA GLU A 113 2.75 -12.97 5.70
C GLU A 113 2.31 -13.65 7.01
N LEU A 114 3.22 -13.74 8.00
CA LEU A 114 2.90 -14.30 9.31
C LEU A 114 1.88 -13.45 10.08
N VAL A 115 2.00 -12.12 10.05
CA VAL A 115 1.01 -11.21 10.68
C VAL A 115 -0.37 -11.39 10.05
N LEU A 116 -0.45 -11.49 8.71
CA LEU A 116 -1.73 -11.67 8.02
C LEU A 116 -2.35 -13.06 8.29
N ALA A 117 -1.51 -14.08 8.47
CA ALA A 117 -1.93 -15.42 8.86
C ALA A 117 -2.29 -15.55 10.36
N HIS A 118 -2.05 -14.52 11.17
CA HIS A 118 -2.12 -14.57 12.64
C HIS A 118 -1.23 -15.67 13.23
N ASP A 119 -0.06 -15.88 12.61
CA ASP A 119 0.90 -16.89 13.00
C ASP A 119 1.77 -16.38 14.17
N PRO A 120 1.89 -17.13 15.28
CA PRO A 120 2.71 -16.71 16.42
C PRO A 120 4.20 -16.55 16.10
N ASP A 121 4.72 -17.20 15.05
CA ASP A 121 6.12 -17.06 14.61
C ASP A 121 6.45 -15.63 14.15
N ALA A 122 5.43 -14.77 13.96
CA ALA A 122 5.62 -13.34 13.74
C ALA A 122 6.35 -12.65 14.90
N ASP A 123 6.26 -13.16 16.13
CA ASP A 123 6.87 -12.54 17.31
C ASP A 123 8.40 -12.58 17.29
N ASP A 124 8.99 -13.64 16.73
CA ASP A 124 10.44 -13.72 16.56
C ASP A 124 10.93 -12.71 15.51
N LEU A 125 10.18 -12.55 14.42
CA LEU A 125 10.52 -11.58 13.37
C LEU A 125 10.27 -10.13 13.83
N LYS A 126 9.25 -9.90 14.66
CA LYS A 126 9.00 -8.63 15.33
C LYS A 126 10.24 -8.19 16.12
N THR A 127 10.86 -9.11 16.86
CA THR A 127 12.06 -8.82 17.64
C THR A 127 13.24 -8.39 16.74
N GLN A 128 13.40 -9.03 15.58
CA GLN A 128 14.40 -8.64 14.58
C GLN A 128 14.11 -7.25 13.97
N ILE A 129 12.84 -6.98 13.63
CA ILE A 129 12.40 -5.67 13.12
C ILE A 129 12.70 -4.55 14.13
N VAL A 130 12.40 -4.77 15.41
CA VAL A 130 12.70 -3.82 16.48
C VAL A 130 14.21 -3.63 16.64
N SER A 131 15.01 -4.68 16.47
CA SER A 131 16.47 -4.55 16.49
C SER A 131 17.03 -3.70 15.33
N LEU A 132 16.37 -3.71 14.17
CA LEU A 132 16.82 -2.97 12.97
C LEU A 132 16.34 -1.51 12.97
N TRP A 133 15.06 -1.28 13.30
CA TRP A 133 14.39 0.00 13.11
C TRP A 133 13.70 0.54 14.36
N GLY A 134 13.89 -0.12 15.51
CA GLY A 134 13.28 0.25 16.78
C GLY A 134 11.76 0.08 16.79
N GLN A 135 11.16 0.48 17.91
CA GLN A 135 9.71 0.52 18.06
C GLN A 135 9.00 1.36 16.99
N PRO A 136 9.52 2.55 16.56
CA PRO A 136 8.87 3.32 15.49
C PRO A 136 8.85 2.60 14.14
N GLY A 137 9.88 1.82 13.82
CA GLY A 137 9.89 1.00 12.60
C GLY A 137 8.85 -0.11 12.63
N LEU A 138 8.71 -0.80 13.77
CA LEU A 138 7.64 -1.79 13.96
C LEU A 138 6.25 -1.15 13.80
N ILE A 139 6.01 0.03 14.40
CA ILE A 139 4.74 0.75 14.25
C ILE A 139 4.48 1.09 12.78
N THR A 140 5.50 1.55 12.06
CA THR A 140 5.41 1.88 10.63
C THR A 140 5.02 0.68 9.77
N LEU A 141 5.62 -0.49 10.02
CA LEU A 141 5.24 -1.71 9.33
C LEU A 141 3.84 -2.17 9.71
N SER A 142 3.48 -2.12 10.99
CA SER A 142 2.12 -2.44 11.46
C SER A 142 1.06 -1.55 10.84
N PHE A 143 1.31 -0.24 10.70
CA PHE A 143 0.43 0.68 9.97
C PHE A 143 0.34 0.32 8.50
N SER A 144 1.47 0.03 7.85
CA SER A 144 1.47 -0.39 6.44
C SER A 144 0.66 -1.66 6.22
N ILE A 145 0.86 -2.69 7.05
CA ILE A 145 0.12 -3.95 6.95
C ILE A 145 -1.37 -3.71 7.23
N SER A 146 -1.72 -3.10 8.37
CA SER A 146 -3.13 -2.92 8.74
C SER A 146 -3.89 -2.02 7.76
N THR A 147 -3.32 -0.89 7.35
CA THR A 147 -4.03 0.08 6.50
C THR A 147 -4.22 -0.42 5.08
N TYR A 148 -3.26 -1.17 4.54
CA TYR A 148 -3.35 -1.69 3.18
C TYR A 148 -4.37 -2.83 3.05
N ARG A 149 -4.90 -3.38 4.16
CA ARG A 149 -6.08 -4.28 4.16
C ARG A 149 -7.41 -3.56 4.06
N VAL A 150 -7.47 -2.32 4.57
CA VAL A 150 -8.71 -1.54 4.61
C VAL A 150 -9.12 -1.08 3.22
N PHE A 151 -8.19 -0.63 2.37
CA PHE A 151 -8.54 -0.15 1.03
C PHE A 151 -9.23 -1.23 0.16
N PRO A 152 -8.71 -2.46 0.06
CA PRO A 152 -9.41 -3.58 -0.58
C PRO A 152 -10.82 -3.78 0.00
N THR A 153 -10.92 -3.96 1.32
CA THR A 153 -12.19 -4.23 2.00
C THR A 153 -13.22 -3.12 1.76
N LEU A 154 -12.80 -1.86 1.89
CA LEU A 154 -13.64 -0.69 1.63
C LEU A 154 -14.16 -0.67 0.20
N LYS A 155 -13.30 -0.95 -0.78
CA LYS A 155 -13.71 -1.01 -2.18
C LYS A 155 -14.69 -2.15 -2.44
N TYR A 156 -14.42 -3.35 -1.93
CA TYR A 156 -15.37 -4.47 -2.07
C TYR A 156 -16.72 -4.12 -1.45
N ALA A 157 -16.74 -3.55 -0.25
CA ALA A 157 -17.97 -3.15 0.44
C ALA A 157 -18.75 -2.06 -0.30
N LEU A 158 -18.06 -1.13 -0.97
CA LEU A 158 -18.68 -0.07 -1.77
C LEU A 158 -19.03 -0.49 -3.22
N GLY A 159 -18.72 -1.74 -3.63
CA GLY A 159 -19.00 -2.23 -4.99
C GLY A 159 -17.93 -1.90 -6.04
N TYR A 160 -16.75 -1.46 -5.61
CA TYR A 160 -15.60 -1.09 -6.46
C TYR A 160 -14.46 -2.12 -6.48
N GLY A 161 -14.64 -3.26 -5.81
CA GLY A 161 -13.66 -4.33 -5.74
C GLY A 161 -13.45 -5.03 -7.08
N LYS A 162 -12.19 -5.28 -7.46
CA LYS A 162 -11.79 -5.98 -8.69
C LYS A 162 -10.60 -6.90 -8.36
N THR A 163 -10.78 -8.21 -8.48
CA THR A 163 -9.72 -9.23 -8.29
C THR A 163 -8.85 -9.35 -9.54
N CYS A 164 -9.48 -9.50 -10.71
CA CYS A 164 -8.77 -9.71 -11.98
C CYS A 164 -8.23 -8.39 -12.56
N HIS A 165 -6.95 -8.11 -12.34
CA HIS A 165 -6.22 -7.03 -13.00
C HIS A 165 -4.80 -7.47 -13.35
N LYS A 166 -4.37 -7.20 -14.59
CA LYS A 166 -2.98 -7.45 -14.99
C LYS A 166 -2.09 -6.39 -14.35
N ILE A 167 -1.07 -6.83 -13.61
CA ILE A 167 -0.09 -5.92 -13.00
C ILE A 167 0.99 -5.57 -14.03
N GLU A 168 1.23 -4.27 -14.21
CA GLU A 168 2.22 -3.70 -15.12
C GLU A 168 3.31 -3.00 -14.31
N ILE A 169 4.55 -3.50 -14.40
CA ILE A 169 5.69 -3.00 -13.59
C ILE A 169 6.59 -2.05 -14.41
N ASN A 170 6.47 -2.05 -15.74
CA ASN A 170 7.35 -1.29 -16.65
C ASN A 170 6.67 -0.08 -17.31
N LYS A 171 5.47 0.32 -16.87
CA LYS A 171 4.85 1.55 -17.39
C LYS A 171 5.50 2.77 -16.73
N ALA A 172 5.95 3.72 -17.55
CA ALA A 172 6.39 5.01 -17.06
C ALA A 172 5.22 5.69 -16.33
N VAL A 173 5.41 6.05 -15.06
CA VAL A 173 4.45 6.89 -14.32
C VAL A 173 4.44 8.26 -15.00
N HIS A 174 3.26 8.72 -15.45
CA HIS A 174 3.13 10.08 -15.97
C HIS A 174 3.35 11.06 -14.80
N LYS A 175 4.49 11.76 -14.80
CA LYS A 175 4.64 12.95 -13.97
C LYS A 175 3.71 14.03 -14.53
N PRO A 176 2.71 14.51 -13.77
CA PRO A 176 1.97 15.68 -14.21
C PRO A 176 2.94 16.87 -14.28
N SER A 177 2.86 17.61 -15.39
CA SER A 177 3.59 18.86 -15.66
C SER A 177 3.23 19.95 -14.66
#